data_AF-A0A3C0CQX3-F1
#
_entry.id   AF-A0A3C0CQX3-F1
#
_cell.length_a   1.000
_cell.length_b   1.000
_cell.length_c   1.000
_cell.angle_alpha   90.00
_cell.angle_beta   90.00
_cell.angle_gamma   90.00
#
_symmetry.space_group_name_H-M   'P 1'
#
loop_
_entity.id
_entity.type
_entity.pdbx_description
1 polymer ?
#
loop_
_entity_poly.entity_id
_entity_poly.type
_entity_poly.pdbx_seq_one_letter_code
_entity_poly.pdbx_strand_id
1 'polypeptide(L)'
;MDKQTLKDQAVRVVDGMSGQLKDMSLFLHRNPELGGSEYQAAEYLQASARRRGFTVQANISGYKTAFISHKGTAGPKIAFLAEYDALPEIGHACGHNLIAAMSWGAAAAFAEAAGDLAVSYFIGCPAEETTGAKISMAKDGIFNNLTAAMIIHPSDGNYLGGTTYASHPIRITFHGRPAHVASRTCKGINALDALVMFYQGLKPLRQTFTQETVLAGIITKGGIAANIVPEEAVGEFSIRALTADYLENTVLPAVTRLAEGVALATNTTFTIDEYQLSYKELLSDSNLMELFAKNMALLGENIQYRPSHHTNGSTDVGNVSHVVPTIHPDICIGSGFTAHTSEFAVAAGSDYAQERLLVGAKAMAMTAIDLL
;
A
#
# COMPACT_ATOMS: atom_id res chain seq x y z
N MET A 1 3.09 34.44 -11.50
CA MET A 1 1.89 33.92 -12.19
C MET A 1 0.90 33.55 -11.10
N ASP A 2 -0.38 33.90 -11.22
CA ASP A 2 -1.35 33.46 -10.22
C ASP A 2 -1.57 31.94 -10.28
N LYS A 3 -1.99 31.33 -9.16
CA LYS A 3 -2.17 29.88 -9.04
C LYS A 3 -3.21 29.35 -10.02
N GLN A 4 -4.24 30.14 -10.36
CA GLN A 4 -5.28 29.71 -11.28
C GLN A 4 -4.73 29.52 -12.69
N THR A 5 -3.92 30.46 -13.17
CA THR A 5 -3.26 30.37 -14.48
C THR A 5 -2.36 29.14 -14.57
N LEU A 6 -1.63 28.82 -13.50
CA LEU A 6 -0.81 27.61 -13.41
C LEU A 6 -1.68 26.34 -13.45
N LYS A 7 -2.82 26.33 -12.73
CA LYS A 7 -3.78 25.21 -12.76
C LYS A 7 -4.34 24.99 -14.16
N ASP A 8 -4.76 26.06 -14.83
CA ASP A 8 -5.27 26.00 -16.20
C ASP A 8 -4.21 25.48 -17.18
N GLN A 9 -2.94 25.87 -16.97
CA GLN A 9 -1.82 25.32 -17.74
C GLN A 9 -1.64 23.82 -17.48
N ALA A 10 -1.61 23.38 -16.22
CA ALA A 10 -1.49 21.95 -15.89
C ALA A 10 -2.65 21.13 -16.48
N VAL A 11 -3.89 21.63 -16.42
CA VAL A 11 -5.05 20.99 -17.04
C VAL A 11 -4.86 20.83 -18.55
N ARG A 12 -4.44 21.89 -19.26
CA ARG A 12 -4.15 21.82 -20.70
C ARG A 12 -3.04 20.81 -21.03
N VAL A 13 -2.02 20.71 -20.18
CA VAL A 13 -0.94 19.72 -20.37
C VAL A 13 -1.47 18.30 -20.21
N VAL A 14 -2.27 18.01 -19.18
CA VAL A 14 -2.90 16.68 -19.02
C VAL A 14 -3.79 16.35 -20.21
N ASP A 15 -4.59 17.30 -20.69
CA ASP A 15 -5.46 17.09 -21.85
C ASP A 15 -4.66 16.80 -23.14
N GLY A 16 -3.58 17.54 -23.37
CA GLY A 16 -2.65 17.29 -24.47
C GLY A 16 -1.91 15.95 -24.36
N MET A 17 -1.79 15.40 -23.14
CA MET A 17 -1.21 14.08 -22.86
C MET A 17 -2.21 12.94 -22.92
N SER A 18 -3.50 13.20 -23.14
CA SER A 18 -4.57 12.20 -22.99
C SER A 18 -4.30 10.89 -23.73
N GLY A 19 -3.93 10.95 -25.02
CA GLY A 19 -3.57 9.74 -25.79
C GLY A 19 -2.42 8.96 -25.16
N GLN A 20 -1.32 9.64 -24.81
CA GLN A 20 -0.15 9.01 -24.18
C GLN A 20 -0.49 8.34 -22.84
N LEU A 21 -1.33 8.98 -22.04
CA LEU A 21 -1.73 8.47 -20.72
C LEU A 21 -2.64 7.24 -20.83
N LYS A 22 -3.58 7.26 -21.79
CA LYS A 22 -4.42 6.10 -22.10
C LYS A 22 -3.58 4.94 -22.61
N ASP A 23 -2.66 5.19 -23.54
CA ASP A 23 -1.76 4.16 -24.07
C ASP A 23 -0.88 3.56 -22.97
N MET A 24 -0.37 4.38 -22.06
CA MET A 24 0.39 3.92 -20.88
C MET A 24 -0.45 3.01 -19.99
N SER A 25 -1.62 3.47 -19.56
CA SER A 25 -2.53 2.69 -18.70
C SER A 25 -2.94 1.37 -19.36
N LEU A 26 -3.34 1.39 -20.64
CA LEU A 26 -3.74 0.19 -21.36
C LEU A 26 -2.58 -0.74 -21.65
N PHE A 27 -1.36 -0.23 -21.84
CA PHE A 27 -0.17 -1.05 -21.94
C PHE A 27 0.07 -1.83 -20.64
N LEU A 28 0.06 -1.15 -19.49
CA LEU A 28 0.22 -1.81 -18.19
C LEU A 28 -0.91 -2.83 -17.95
N HIS A 29 -2.16 -2.43 -18.21
CA HIS A 29 -3.34 -3.29 -18.08
C HIS A 29 -3.22 -4.62 -18.85
N ARG A 30 -2.70 -4.57 -20.09
CA ARG A 30 -2.54 -5.75 -20.97
C ARG A 30 -1.29 -6.58 -20.65
N ASN A 31 -0.35 -6.03 -19.90
CA ASN A 31 0.91 -6.68 -19.56
C ASN A 31 1.09 -6.70 -18.03
N PRO A 32 0.18 -7.37 -17.29
CA PRO A 32 0.24 -7.40 -15.83
C PRO A 32 1.50 -8.13 -15.37
N GLU A 33 2.26 -7.49 -14.48
CA GLU A 33 3.47 -8.06 -13.88
C GLU A 33 3.35 -8.03 -12.35
N LEU A 34 3.79 -9.10 -11.69
CA LEU A 34 3.68 -9.24 -10.24
C LEU A 34 4.71 -8.42 -9.48
N GLY A 35 4.41 -8.18 -8.20
CA GLY A 35 5.32 -7.60 -7.20
C GLY A 35 6.77 -8.05 -7.34
N GLY A 36 7.68 -7.10 -7.56
CA GLY A 36 9.13 -7.34 -7.70
C GLY A 36 9.57 -7.90 -9.06
N SER A 37 8.65 -8.03 -10.02
CA SER A 37 8.90 -8.51 -11.39
C SER A 37 8.29 -7.60 -12.46
N GLU A 38 7.92 -6.36 -12.11
CA GLU A 38 7.29 -5.35 -12.97
C GLU A 38 8.27 -4.64 -13.92
N TYR A 39 9.08 -5.41 -14.64
CA TYR A 39 10.18 -4.90 -15.45
C TYR A 39 9.68 -4.05 -16.63
N GLN A 40 8.67 -4.50 -17.37
CA GLN A 40 8.13 -3.77 -18.51
C GLN A 40 7.40 -2.52 -18.05
N ALA A 41 6.65 -2.62 -16.95
CA ALA A 41 5.97 -1.48 -16.36
C ALA A 41 6.97 -0.39 -15.93
N ALA A 42 7.97 -0.76 -15.12
CA ALA A 42 8.99 0.16 -14.65
C ALA A 42 9.78 0.78 -15.82
N GLU A 43 10.16 0.00 -16.84
CA GLU A 43 10.88 0.51 -18.00
C GLU A 43 10.04 1.53 -18.80
N TYR A 44 8.75 1.23 -19.04
CA TYR A 44 7.85 2.14 -19.76
C TYR A 44 7.72 3.48 -19.03
N LEU A 45 7.51 3.45 -17.71
CA LEU A 45 7.35 4.63 -16.87
C LEU A 45 8.64 5.46 -16.83
N GLN A 46 9.78 4.82 -16.62
CA GLN A 46 11.09 5.49 -16.63
C GLN A 46 11.40 6.12 -18.00
N ALA A 47 11.11 5.40 -19.10
CA ALA A 47 11.32 5.92 -20.45
C ALA A 47 10.43 7.16 -20.71
N SER A 48 9.20 7.15 -20.21
CA SER A 48 8.29 8.30 -20.29
C SER A 48 8.82 9.50 -19.52
N ALA A 49 9.33 9.29 -18.31
CA ALA A 49 10.01 10.31 -17.51
C ALA A 49 11.22 10.90 -18.23
N ARG A 50 12.14 10.06 -18.73
CA ARG A 50 13.33 10.50 -19.48
C ARG A 50 12.97 11.33 -20.71
N ARG A 51 11.96 10.90 -21.49
CA ARG A 51 11.51 11.63 -22.70
C ARG A 51 11.03 13.05 -22.41
N ARG A 52 10.49 13.32 -21.22
CA ARG A 52 10.10 14.69 -20.79
C ARG A 52 11.18 15.41 -19.99
N GLY A 53 12.41 14.89 -19.97
CA GLY A 53 13.56 15.53 -19.33
C GLY A 53 13.59 15.41 -17.81
N PHE A 54 12.96 14.38 -17.24
CA PHE A 54 13.19 14.04 -15.83
C PHE A 54 14.53 13.31 -15.69
N THR A 55 15.28 13.64 -14.64
CA THR A 55 16.43 12.86 -14.21
C THR A 55 15.93 11.61 -13.50
N VAL A 56 16.28 10.43 -13.99
CA VAL A 56 15.80 9.15 -13.45
C VAL A 56 16.93 8.37 -12.81
N GLN A 57 16.74 7.96 -11.57
CA GLN A 57 17.54 6.96 -10.87
C GLN A 57 16.69 5.70 -10.64
N ALA A 58 17.11 4.59 -11.23
CA ALA A 58 16.45 3.29 -11.13
C ALA A 58 17.17 2.37 -10.15
N ASN A 59 16.55 1.23 -9.83
CA ASN A 59 17.10 0.20 -8.95
C ASN A 59 17.47 0.76 -7.57
N ILE A 60 16.46 1.25 -6.87
CA ILE A 60 16.60 1.85 -5.54
C ILE A 60 16.02 0.95 -4.46
N SER A 61 16.53 1.10 -3.24
CA SER A 61 15.97 0.47 -2.03
C SER A 61 15.79 -1.04 -2.08
N GLY A 62 16.67 -1.73 -2.83
CA GLY A 62 16.65 -3.18 -2.98
C GLY A 62 15.68 -3.72 -4.04
N TYR A 63 14.97 -2.84 -4.76
CA TYR A 63 14.01 -3.22 -5.80
C TYR A 63 14.52 -2.81 -7.18
N LYS A 64 14.69 -3.80 -8.08
CA LYS A 64 15.15 -3.56 -9.46
C LYS A 64 14.17 -2.70 -10.27
N THR A 65 12.88 -2.80 -9.94
CA THR A 65 11.79 -2.10 -10.63
C THR A 65 11.46 -0.75 -9.99
N ALA A 66 11.92 -0.47 -8.76
CA ALA A 66 11.74 0.84 -8.13
C ALA A 66 12.62 1.92 -8.79
N PHE A 67 12.09 3.14 -8.86
CA PHE A 67 12.83 4.28 -9.35
C PHE A 67 12.35 5.59 -8.71
N ILE A 68 13.24 6.58 -8.68
CA ILE A 68 12.92 7.96 -8.37
C ILE A 68 13.28 8.81 -9.58
N SER A 69 12.42 9.74 -9.95
CA SER A 69 12.71 10.72 -10.97
C SER A 69 12.28 12.10 -10.58
N HIS A 70 12.99 13.12 -11.06
CA HIS A 70 12.67 14.50 -10.74
C HIS A 70 12.94 15.48 -11.89
N LYS A 71 12.25 16.62 -11.85
CA LYS A 71 12.46 17.76 -12.74
C LYS A 71 12.19 19.07 -11.99
N GLY A 72 12.99 20.09 -12.26
CA GLY A 72 12.99 21.36 -11.51
C GLY A 72 14.20 21.46 -10.57
N THR A 73 14.50 22.66 -10.09
CA THR A 73 15.77 22.94 -9.38
C THR A 73 15.60 23.65 -8.03
N ALA A 74 14.46 24.29 -7.78
CA ALA A 74 14.22 25.08 -6.57
C ALA A 74 12.78 24.91 -6.05
N GLY A 75 12.51 25.44 -4.87
CA GLY A 75 11.17 25.48 -4.28
C GLY A 75 10.72 24.16 -3.61
N PRO A 76 9.41 24.03 -3.32
CA PRO A 76 8.85 22.83 -2.69
C PRO A 76 9.05 21.59 -3.56
N LYS A 77 9.23 20.45 -2.91
CA LYS A 77 9.46 19.15 -3.56
C LYS A 77 8.20 18.30 -3.45
N ILE A 78 7.47 18.14 -4.54
CA ILE A 78 6.17 17.45 -4.55
C ILE A 78 6.32 16.10 -5.25
N ALA A 79 5.95 15.02 -4.58
CA ALA A 79 6.00 13.68 -5.14
C ALA A 79 4.63 13.15 -5.58
N PHE A 80 4.62 12.48 -6.72
CA PHE A 80 3.50 11.71 -7.25
C PHE A 80 3.92 10.24 -7.27
N LEU A 81 3.27 9.42 -6.46
CA LEU A 81 3.65 8.02 -6.27
C LEU A 81 2.91 7.14 -7.28
N ALA A 82 3.62 6.25 -7.95
CA ALA A 82 3.07 5.33 -8.94
C ALA A 82 3.25 3.89 -8.50
N GLU A 83 2.14 3.18 -8.37
CA GLU A 83 2.10 1.71 -8.22
C GLU A 83 1.78 1.10 -9.56
N TYR A 84 2.33 -0.09 -9.83
CA TYR A 84 2.21 -0.75 -11.15
C TYR A 84 2.40 -2.27 -11.07
N ASP A 85 2.35 -2.87 -9.89
CA ASP A 85 2.20 -4.30 -9.73
C ASP A 85 0.76 -4.76 -9.99
N ALA A 86 0.63 -6.00 -10.43
CA ALA A 86 -0.62 -6.69 -10.67
C ALA A 86 -0.79 -7.86 -9.69
N LEU A 87 -2.02 -8.38 -9.64
CA LEU A 87 -2.37 -9.53 -8.81
C LEU A 87 -2.27 -10.84 -9.61
N PRO A 88 -1.91 -11.96 -8.96
CA PRO A 88 -1.87 -13.28 -9.60
C PRO A 88 -3.22 -13.63 -10.25
N GLU A 89 -3.17 -14.14 -11.47
CA GLU A 89 -4.32 -14.65 -12.27
C GLU A 89 -5.37 -13.61 -12.72
N ILE A 90 -5.59 -12.53 -11.96
CA ILE A 90 -6.64 -11.54 -12.23
C ILE A 90 -6.12 -10.20 -12.76
N GLY A 91 -4.79 -10.04 -12.89
CA GLY A 91 -4.17 -8.85 -13.49
C GLY A 91 -4.31 -7.60 -12.61
N HIS A 92 -4.52 -6.43 -13.21
CA HIS A 92 -4.67 -5.17 -12.49
C HIS A 92 -6.06 -5.02 -11.84
N ALA A 93 -6.46 -5.99 -11.01
CA ALA A 93 -7.71 -5.98 -10.25
C ALA A 93 -7.70 -5.00 -9.06
N CYS A 94 -6.59 -4.29 -8.83
CA CYS A 94 -6.49 -3.13 -7.93
C CYS A 94 -6.30 -1.81 -8.72
N GLY A 95 -6.26 -1.88 -10.05
CA GLY A 95 -6.19 -0.72 -10.93
C GLY A 95 -4.87 0.06 -10.90
N HIS A 96 -3.76 -0.58 -10.52
CA HIS A 96 -2.44 0.06 -10.46
C HIS A 96 -1.98 0.61 -11.82
N ASN A 97 -2.49 0.07 -12.95
CA ASN A 97 -2.30 0.67 -14.26
C ASN A 97 -2.79 2.13 -14.35
N LEU A 98 -3.92 2.45 -13.69
CA LEU A 98 -4.46 3.80 -13.59
C LEU A 98 -3.66 4.64 -12.62
N ILE A 99 -3.27 4.09 -11.46
CA ILE A 99 -2.45 4.79 -10.46
C ILE A 99 -1.16 5.31 -11.10
N ALA A 100 -0.40 4.43 -11.76
CA ALA A 100 0.83 4.81 -12.44
C ALA A 100 0.62 5.94 -13.47
N ALA A 101 -0.41 5.82 -14.30
CA ALA A 101 -0.66 6.77 -15.37
C ALA A 101 -1.20 8.10 -14.84
N MET A 102 -2.07 8.11 -13.81
CA MET A 102 -2.51 9.34 -13.14
C MET A 102 -1.34 10.09 -12.52
N SER A 103 -0.48 9.38 -11.79
CA SER A 103 0.69 9.97 -11.13
C SER A 103 1.72 10.49 -12.13
N TRP A 104 1.90 9.78 -13.26
CA TRP A 104 2.75 10.28 -14.35
C TRP A 104 2.18 11.56 -14.97
N GLY A 105 0.89 11.56 -15.31
CA GLY A 105 0.21 12.72 -15.88
C GLY A 105 0.31 13.94 -14.97
N ALA A 106 0.09 13.73 -13.67
CA ALA A 106 0.20 14.78 -12.67
C ALA A 106 1.63 15.33 -12.54
N ALA A 107 2.63 14.44 -12.44
CA ALA A 107 4.03 14.84 -12.31
C ALA A 107 4.53 15.63 -13.53
N ALA A 108 4.20 15.18 -14.74
CA ALA A 108 4.57 15.84 -15.98
C ALA A 108 3.89 17.21 -16.13
N ALA A 109 2.58 17.29 -15.86
CA ALA A 109 1.82 18.54 -15.95
C ALA A 109 2.27 19.55 -14.89
N PHE A 110 2.51 19.11 -13.66
CA PHE A 110 3.03 19.95 -12.58
C PHE A 110 4.42 20.49 -12.93
N ALA A 111 5.33 19.64 -13.43
CA ALA A 111 6.67 20.07 -13.81
C ALA A 111 6.66 21.12 -14.94
N GLU A 112 5.74 20.99 -15.89
CA GLU A 112 5.61 21.93 -17.01
C GLU A 112 4.96 23.25 -16.58
N ALA A 113 3.94 23.21 -15.71
CA ALA A 113 3.29 24.41 -15.21
C ALA A 113 4.15 25.17 -14.21
N ALA A 114 4.74 24.49 -13.22
CA ALA A 114 5.50 25.11 -12.15
C ALA A 114 6.87 25.62 -12.62
N GLY A 115 7.48 25.01 -13.64
CA GLY A 115 8.83 25.35 -14.08
C GLY A 115 9.84 25.26 -12.95
N ASP A 116 10.64 26.31 -12.74
CA ASP A 116 11.64 26.37 -11.66
C ASP A 116 11.07 26.78 -10.28
N LEU A 117 9.75 26.97 -10.16
CA LEU A 117 9.12 27.30 -8.87
C LEU A 117 9.05 26.11 -7.91
N ALA A 118 9.20 24.88 -8.40
CA ALA A 118 9.16 23.66 -7.61
C ALA A 118 9.99 22.54 -8.24
N VAL A 119 10.16 21.46 -7.49
CA VAL A 119 10.70 20.19 -8.00
C VAL A 119 9.58 19.15 -8.02
N SER A 120 9.24 18.68 -9.21
CA SER A 120 8.29 17.58 -9.42
C SER A 120 9.03 16.26 -9.31
N TYR A 121 8.59 15.38 -8.41
CA TYR A 121 9.08 14.02 -8.26
C TYR A 121 8.05 13.03 -8.78
N PHE A 122 8.45 12.14 -9.68
CA PHE A 122 7.67 10.97 -10.08
C PHE A 122 8.39 9.73 -9.57
N ILE A 123 7.77 9.04 -8.62
CA ILE A 123 8.39 7.96 -7.86
C ILE A 123 7.65 6.66 -8.18
N GLY A 124 8.38 5.69 -8.72
CA GLY A 124 7.86 4.37 -9.01
C GLY A 124 8.03 3.42 -7.83
N CYS A 125 6.90 2.94 -7.31
CA CYS A 125 6.76 2.16 -6.09
C CYS A 125 6.20 0.76 -6.43
N PRO A 126 7.05 -0.25 -6.66
CA PRO A 126 6.59 -1.60 -7.01
C PRO A 126 6.03 -2.35 -5.79
N ALA A 127 5.47 -3.54 -6.02
CA ALA A 127 5.19 -4.53 -4.99
C ALA A 127 4.30 -4.06 -3.82
N GLU A 128 3.32 -3.19 -4.04
CA GLU A 128 2.39 -2.74 -3.00
C GLU A 128 1.59 -3.92 -2.41
N GLU A 129 1.13 -4.82 -3.28
CA GLU A 129 0.27 -5.97 -2.93
C GLU A 129 1.05 -7.13 -2.29
N THR A 130 2.37 -7.00 -2.14
CA THR A 130 3.24 -8.09 -1.67
C THR A 130 4.17 -7.65 -0.54
N THR A 131 5.33 -7.09 -0.87
CA THR A 131 6.33 -6.74 0.13
C THR A 131 6.20 -5.31 0.63
N GLY A 132 5.51 -4.43 -0.09
CA GLY A 132 5.37 -3.01 0.21
C GLY A 132 6.68 -2.25 0.00
N ALA A 133 7.07 -1.97 -1.24
CA ALA A 133 8.37 -1.34 -1.52
C ALA A 133 8.51 0.05 -0.87
N LYS A 134 7.40 0.76 -0.63
CA LYS A 134 7.44 2.09 -0.01
C LYS A 134 7.94 2.03 1.42
N ILE A 135 7.85 0.89 2.10
CA ILE A 135 8.41 0.67 3.44
C ILE A 135 9.93 0.76 3.41
N SER A 136 10.57 0.02 2.50
CA SER A 136 12.03 0.07 2.33
C SER A 136 12.49 1.44 1.81
N MET A 137 11.75 2.02 0.87
CA MET A 137 12.05 3.36 0.34
C MET A 137 11.97 4.45 1.41
N ALA A 138 10.98 4.38 2.31
CA ALA A 138 10.87 5.29 3.45
C ALA A 138 12.05 5.12 4.41
N LYS A 139 12.45 3.87 4.71
CA LYS A 139 13.61 3.57 5.56
C LYS A 139 14.92 4.11 4.98
N ASP A 140 15.08 4.05 3.66
CA ASP A 140 16.26 4.57 2.97
C ASP A 140 16.22 6.10 2.77
N GLY A 141 15.14 6.75 3.21
CA GLY A 141 15.00 8.20 3.16
C GLY A 141 14.63 8.77 1.79
N ILE A 142 14.05 7.96 0.89
CA ILE A 142 13.60 8.40 -0.44
C ILE A 142 12.58 9.54 -0.34
N PHE A 143 11.73 9.51 0.69
CA PHE A 143 10.70 10.51 0.91
C PHE A 143 11.15 11.67 1.82
N ASN A 144 12.40 11.65 2.30
CA ASN A 144 12.91 12.68 3.18
C ASN A 144 13.04 14.02 2.45
N ASN A 145 12.69 15.11 3.12
CA ASN A 145 12.74 16.48 2.60
C ASN A 145 11.76 16.76 1.44
N LEU A 146 10.80 15.88 1.18
CA LEU A 146 9.65 16.21 0.34
C LEU A 146 8.71 17.15 1.12
N THR A 147 8.05 18.04 0.40
CA THR A 147 7.01 18.93 0.95
C THR A 147 5.68 18.20 1.06
N ALA A 148 5.35 17.37 0.07
CA ALA A 148 4.15 16.54 0.05
C ALA A 148 4.33 15.32 -0.87
N ALA A 149 3.57 14.26 -0.60
CA ALA A 149 3.40 13.12 -1.50
C ALA A 149 1.92 12.89 -1.81
N MET A 150 1.60 12.54 -3.06
CA MET A 150 0.23 12.32 -3.50
C MET A 150 0.13 11.06 -4.35
N ILE A 151 -0.99 10.37 -4.22
CA ILE A 151 -1.37 9.19 -4.98
C ILE A 151 -2.90 9.14 -5.02
N ILE A 152 -3.48 8.63 -6.10
CA ILE A 152 -4.93 8.41 -6.18
C ILE A 152 -5.17 6.94 -6.48
N HIS A 153 -6.08 6.33 -5.75
CA HIS A 153 -6.49 4.95 -5.98
C HIS A 153 -7.82 4.88 -6.76
N PRO A 154 -7.99 4.00 -7.75
CA PRO A 154 -9.28 3.79 -8.40
C PRO A 154 -10.27 3.09 -7.46
N SER A 155 -11.55 3.43 -7.52
CA SER A 155 -12.58 2.87 -6.65
C SER A 155 -13.97 2.94 -7.30
N ASP A 156 -15.02 2.56 -6.57
CA ASP A 156 -16.42 2.66 -6.98
C ASP A 156 -17.05 4.04 -6.68
N GLY A 157 -16.26 4.96 -6.13
CA GLY A 157 -16.66 6.32 -5.80
C GLY A 157 -15.46 7.25 -5.67
N ASN A 158 -15.72 8.56 -5.74
CA ASN A 158 -14.73 9.57 -5.39
C ASN A 158 -14.75 9.75 -3.87
N TYR A 159 -13.77 9.17 -3.17
CA TYR A 159 -13.70 9.24 -1.70
C TYR A 159 -12.51 10.06 -1.23
N LEU A 160 -12.67 10.73 -0.09
CA LEU A 160 -11.62 11.50 0.55
C LEU A 160 -11.67 11.33 2.06
N GLY A 161 -10.51 11.16 2.69
CA GLY A 161 -10.39 10.84 4.10
C GLY A 161 -10.39 9.33 4.34
N GLY A 162 -10.74 8.93 5.57
CA GLY A 162 -10.47 7.56 6.02
C GLY A 162 -8.99 7.33 6.35
N THR A 163 -8.70 6.09 6.70
CA THR A 163 -7.37 5.58 7.04
C THR A 163 -7.24 4.12 6.57
N THR A 164 -6.13 3.48 6.89
CA THR A 164 -5.87 2.05 6.67
C THR A 164 -5.39 1.42 7.96
N TYR A 165 -5.48 0.10 8.07
CA TYR A 165 -4.94 -0.59 9.23
C TYR A 165 -3.41 -0.62 9.22
N ALA A 166 -2.81 -0.35 10.38
CA ALA A 166 -1.47 -0.84 10.67
C ALA A 166 -1.52 -2.38 10.76
N SER A 167 -0.51 -3.05 10.20
CA SER A 167 -0.47 -4.51 10.11
C SER A 167 0.93 -5.04 10.39
N HIS A 168 1.03 -6.00 11.31
CA HIS A 168 2.24 -6.74 11.63
C HIS A 168 2.04 -8.22 11.27
N PRO A 169 2.70 -8.71 10.21
CA PRO A 169 2.67 -10.12 9.84
C PRO A 169 3.67 -10.91 10.71
N ILE A 170 3.16 -11.68 11.66
CA ILE A 170 3.98 -12.46 12.59
C ILE A 170 3.91 -13.96 12.30
N ARG A 171 5.06 -14.62 12.35
CA ARG A 171 5.19 -16.07 12.40
C ARG A 171 5.49 -16.45 13.83
N ILE A 172 4.73 -17.40 14.35
CA ILE A 172 5.00 -18.02 15.64
C ILE A 172 5.31 -19.49 15.45
N THR A 173 6.43 -19.92 16.03
CA THR A 173 6.86 -21.32 16.02
C THR A 173 6.92 -21.83 17.45
N PHE A 174 6.13 -22.87 17.75
CA PHE A 174 6.26 -23.61 19.00
C PHE A 174 7.22 -24.79 18.81
N HIS A 175 8.11 -24.97 19.79
CA HIS A 175 9.07 -26.06 19.84
C HIS A 175 8.80 -26.97 21.04
N GLY A 176 8.73 -28.26 20.77
CA GLY A 176 8.47 -29.32 21.73
C GLY A 176 9.53 -30.41 21.64
N ARG A 177 9.09 -31.66 21.78
CA ARG A 177 9.97 -32.83 21.76
C ARG A 177 9.21 -34.05 21.25
N PRO A 178 9.73 -34.76 20.24
CA PRO A 178 8.99 -35.84 19.62
C PRO A 178 8.94 -37.07 20.52
N ALA A 179 7.88 -37.85 20.35
CA ALA A 179 7.72 -39.16 20.97
C ALA A 179 6.69 -39.97 20.17
N HIS A 180 6.74 -41.30 20.30
CA HIS A 180 5.64 -42.14 19.83
C HIS A 180 4.41 -41.87 20.71
N VAL A 181 3.27 -41.51 20.10
CA VAL A 181 2.04 -41.09 20.84
C VAL A 181 1.57 -42.15 21.82
N ALA A 182 1.69 -43.44 21.48
CA ALA A 182 1.32 -44.56 22.36
C ALA A 182 2.39 -44.96 23.39
N SER A 183 3.52 -44.27 23.47
CA SER A 183 4.58 -44.62 24.43
C SER A 183 4.09 -44.51 25.88
N ARG A 184 4.41 -45.53 26.68
CA ARG A 184 4.04 -45.59 28.10
C ARG A 184 5.00 -44.79 29.00
N THR A 185 6.24 -44.61 28.56
CA THR A 185 7.33 -44.03 29.38
C THR A 185 7.80 -42.66 28.88
N CYS A 186 7.68 -42.38 27.58
CA CYS A 186 8.12 -41.12 26.99
C CYS A 186 6.93 -40.42 26.33
N LYS A 187 6.41 -39.35 26.94
CA LYS A 187 5.22 -38.65 26.46
C LYS A 187 5.48 -37.55 25.42
N GLY A 188 6.74 -37.14 25.22
CA GLY A 188 7.08 -36.00 24.36
C GLY A 188 6.59 -34.67 24.93
N ILE A 189 6.68 -33.61 24.13
CA ILE A 189 6.12 -32.28 24.37
C ILE A 189 5.50 -31.85 23.04
N ASN A 190 4.18 -31.63 23.01
CA ASN A 190 3.43 -31.48 21.76
C ASN A 190 3.36 -30.02 21.32
N ALA A 191 4.13 -29.66 20.29
CA ALA A 191 4.13 -28.30 19.73
C ALA A 191 2.81 -27.95 19.02
N LEU A 192 2.12 -28.92 18.41
CA LEU A 192 0.83 -28.69 17.75
C LEU A 192 -0.25 -28.31 18.77
N ASP A 193 -0.30 -29.01 19.92
CA ASP A 193 -1.28 -28.70 20.97
C ASP A 193 -1.07 -27.27 21.50
N ALA A 194 0.18 -26.84 21.66
CA ALA A 194 0.51 -25.47 22.03
C ALA A 194 0.02 -24.46 20.97
N LEU A 195 0.33 -24.69 19.68
CA LEU A 195 -0.12 -23.79 18.62
C LEU A 195 -1.65 -23.73 18.52
N VAL A 196 -2.35 -24.87 18.67
CA VAL A 196 -3.82 -24.92 18.67
C VAL A 196 -4.39 -24.15 19.87
N MET A 197 -3.80 -24.29 21.06
CA MET A 197 -4.20 -23.54 22.25
C MET A 197 -3.99 -22.03 22.05
N PHE A 198 -2.85 -21.62 21.49
CA PHE A 198 -2.58 -20.23 21.12
C PHE A 198 -3.61 -19.70 20.12
N TYR A 199 -3.86 -20.44 19.03
CA TYR A 199 -4.82 -20.06 18.00
C TYR A 199 -6.23 -19.87 18.57
N GLN A 200 -6.68 -20.78 19.44
CA GLN A 200 -7.97 -20.66 20.13
C GLN A 200 -7.99 -19.47 21.10
N GLY A 201 -6.87 -19.16 21.76
CA GLY A 201 -6.72 -18.05 22.69
C GLY A 201 -6.78 -16.66 22.05
N LEU A 202 -6.49 -16.53 20.74
CA LEU A 202 -6.60 -15.25 20.03
C LEU A 202 -8.04 -14.71 20.04
N LYS A 203 -9.05 -15.58 19.93
CA LYS A 203 -10.47 -15.17 19.89
C LYS A 203 -10.91 -14.45 21.17
N PRO A 204 -10.74 -15.00 22.40
CA PRO A 204 -11.04 -14.28 23.62
C PRO A 204 -10.07 -13.11 23.86
N LEU A 205 -8.79 -13.22 23.49
CA LEU A 205 -7.86 -12.09 23.58
C LEU A 205 -8.36 -10.86 22.82
N ARG A 206 -8.91 -11.04 21.61
CA ARG A 206 -9.49 -9.96 20.81
C ARG A 206 -10.57 -9.17 21.55
N GLN A 207 -11.34 -9.83 22.42
CA GLN A 207 -12.41 -9.18 23.20
C GLN A 207 -11.88 -8.27 24.32
N THR A 208 -10.58 -8.33 24.62
CA THR A 208 -9.95 -7.50 25.66
C THR A 208 -9.48 -6.14 25.14
N PHE A 209 -9.43 -5.95 23.82
CA PHE A 209 -8.98 -4.71 23.21
C PHE A 209 -10.10 -3.66 23.16
N THR A 210 -9.72 -2.41 23.31
CA THR A 210 -10.61 -1.24 23.33
C THR A 210 -10.80 -0.62 21.95
N GLN A 211 -9.94 -0.96 20.99
CA GLN A 211 -10.05 -0.53 19.59
C GLN A 211 -10.27 -1.73 18.67
N GLU A 212 -10.82 -1.47 17.49
CA GLU A 212 -10.98 -2.51 16.47
C GLU A 212 -9.62 -3.13 16.13
N THR A 213 -9.57 -4.46 16.23
CA THR A 213 -8.36 -5.25 16.07
C THR A 213 -8.68 -6.50 15.27
N VAL A 214 -7.86 -6.81 14.28
CA VAL A 214 -7.96 -8.05 13.49
C VAL A 214 -6.83 -8.97 13.90
N LEU A 215 -7.20 -10.18 14.36
CA LEU A 215 -6.27 -11.27 14.63
C LEU A 215 -6.63 -12.41 13.65
N ALA A 216 -6.00 -12.44 12.49
CA ALA A 216 -6.23 -13.46 11.47
C ALA A 216 -4.96 -14.32 11.31
N GLY A 217 -5.11 -15.58 10.91
CA GLY A 217 -3.95 -16.43 10.63
C GLY A 217 -4.30 -17.86 10.29
N ILE A 218 -3.27 -18.63 9.97
CA ILE A 218 -3.35 -20.04 9.59
C ILE A 218 -2.24 -20.86 10.26
N ILE A 219 -2.45 -22.18 10.35
CA ILE A 219 -1.40 -23.13 10.71
C ILE A 219 -0.72 -23.58 9.42
N THR A 220 0.56 -23.25 9.25
CA THR A 220 1.35 -23.61 8.06
C THR A 220 2.10 -24.92 8.23
N LYS A 221 2.41 -25.31 9.47
CA LYS A 221 3.03 -26.59 9.81
C LYS A 221 2.44 -27.14 11.10
N GLY A 222 1.89 -28.35 11.04
CA GLY A 222 1.21 -28.98 12.19
C GLY A 222 1.62 -30.43 12.45
N GLY A 223 2.77 -30.88 11.93
CA GLY A 223 3.22 -32.27 11.99
C GLY A 223 3.02 -33.06 10.69
N ILE A 224 3.67 -34.22 10.60
CA ILE A 224 3.75 -35.04 9.37
C ILE A 224 2.99 -36.36 9.53
N ALA A 225 2.99 -36.96 10.72
CA ALA A 225 2.40 -38.27 10.97
C ALA A 225 1.65 -38.30 12.31
N ALA A 226 0.42 -38.84 12.31
CA ALA A 226 -0.47 -38.83 13.47
C ALA A 226 0.02 -39.68 14.67
N ASN A 227 0.95 -40.61 14.45
CA ASN A 227 1.52 -41.46 15.49
C ASN A 227 2.78 -40.87 16.15
N ILE A 228 3.23 -39.69 15.73
CA ILE A 228 4.40 -38.99 16.25
C ILE A 228 3.94 -37.66 16.87
N VAL A 229 4.33 -37.41 18.13
CA VAL A 229 4.13 -36.11 18.78
C VAL A 229 4.92 -35.05 18.00
N PRO A 230 4.28 -33.98 17.47
CA PRO A 230 4.98 -32.92 16.75
C PRO A 230 5.97 -32.19 17.65
N GLU A 231 7.24 -32.14 17.22
CA GLU A 231 8.29 -31.36 17.90
C GLU A 231 8.32 -29.89 17.46
N GLU A 232 7.66 -29.57 16.36
CA GLU A 232 7.56 -28.21 15.83
C GLU A 232 6.18 -27.99 15.20
N ALA A 233 5.58 -26.84 15.48
CA ALA A 233 4.37 -26.36 14.82
C ALA A 233 4.48 -24.86 14.55
N VAL A 234 4.10 -24.43 13.35
CA VAL A 234 4.25 -23.06 12.85
C VAL A 234 2.89 -22.52 12.43
N GLY A 235 2.60 -21.29 12.84
CA GLY A 235 1.48 -20.52 12.32
C GLY A 235 1.91 -19.14 11.86
N GLU A 236 1.23 -18.63 10.84
CA GLU A 236 1.44 -17.29 10.28
C GLU A 236 0.16 -16.47 10.49
N PHE A 237 0.33 -15.27 11.03
CA PHE A 237 -0.76 -14.43 11.49
C PHE A 237 -0.59 -13.01 10.96
N SER A 238 -1.70 -12.37 10.56
CA SER A 238 -1.78 -10.94 10.26
C SER A 238 -2.49 -10.27 11.43
N ILE A 239 -1.74 -9.49 12.20
CA ILE A 239 -2.22 -8.77 13.37
C ILE A 239 -2.38 -7.30 13.01
N ARG A 240 -3.60 -6.78 13.10
CA ARG A 240 -3.92 -5.42 12.64
C ARG A 240 -4.63 -4.61 13.71
N ALA A 241 -4.36 -3.32 13.75
CA ALA A 241 -5.10 -2.35 14.54
C ALA A 241 -5.21 -1.02 13.79
N LEU A 242 -6.08 -0.13 14.26
CA LEU A 242 -6.32 1.16 13.63
C LEU A 242 -5.07 2.06 13.60
N THR A 243 -4.19 1.96 14.60
CA THR A 243 -2.92 2.71 14.65
C THR A 243 -1.75 1.79 14.98
N ALA A 244 -0.56 2.12 14.44
CA ALA A 244 0.68 1.43 14.74
C ALA A 244 1.03 1.52 16.22
N ASP A 245 0.78 2.68 16.86
CA ASP A 245 1.00 2.84 18.29
C ASP A 245 0.18 1.84 19.12
N TYR A 246 -1.12 1.68 18.84
CA TYR A 246 -1.96 0.73 19.56
C TYR A 246 -1.56 -0.72 19.25
N LEU A 247 -1.22 -1.00 18.00
CA LEU A 247 -0.74 -2.32 17.57
C LEU A 247 0.54 -2.72 18.32
N GLU A 248 1.55 -1.86 18.31
CA GLU A 248 2.88 -2.12 18.83
C GLU A 248 2.93 -2.07 20.37
N ASN A 249 2.21 -1.15 20.99
CA ASN A 249 2.29 -0.94 22.44
C ASN A 249 1.20 -1.68 23.24
N THR A 250 0.13 -2.16 22.59
CA THR A 250 -0.97 -2.86 23.28
C THR A 250 -1.23 -4.26 22.72
N VAL A 251 -1.47 -4.39 21.42
CA VAL A 251 -1.94 -5.64 20.81
C VAL A 251 -0.83 -6.69 20.75
N LEU A 252 0.33 -6.37 20.16
CA LEU A 252 1.45 -7.31 20.03
C LEU A 252 1.96 -7.80 21.39
N PRO A 253 2.16 -6.94 22.42
CA PRO A 253 2.53 -7.41 23.75
C PRO A 253 1.50 -8.38 24.35
N ALA A 254 0.20 -8.19 24.09
CA ALA A 254 -0.84 -9.09 24.56
C ALA A 254 -0.81 -10.45 23.83
N VAL A 255 -0.55 -10.44 22.52
CA VAL A 255 -0.34 -11.66 21.72
C VAL A 255 0.90 -12.42 22.21
N THR A 256 2.01 -11.73 22.49
CA THR A 256 3.22 -12.35 23.05
C THR A 256 2.96 -12.96 24.43
N ARG A 257 2.26 -12.26 25.34
CA ARG A 257 1.88 -12.81 26.65
C ARG A 257 1.00 -14.06 26.54
N LEU A 258 0.11 -14.11 25.55
CA LEU A 258 -0.68 -15.31 25.27
C LEU A 258 0.23 -16.48 24.87
N ALA A 259 1.20 -16.24 23.97
CA ALA A 259 2.17 -17.25 23.58
C ALA A 259 3.03 -17.75 24.76
N GLU A 260 3.50 -16.84 25.62
CA GLU A 260 4.22 -17.16 26.85
C GLU A 260 3.40 -18.04 27.80
N GLY A 261 2.14 -17.67 28.04
CA GLY A 261 1.23 -18.44 28.89
C GLY A 261 0.95 -19.84 28.35
N VAL A 262 0.76 -19.96 27.03
CA VAL A 262 0.57 -21.26 26.36
C VAL A 262 1.84 -22.10 26.42
N ALA A 263 3.01 -21.50 26.19
CA ALA A 263 4.29 -22.19 26.26
C ALA A 263 4.54 -22.76 27.66
N LEU A 264 4.26 -21.97 28.70
CA LEU A 264 4.33 -22.41 30.09
C LEU A 264 3.36 -23.56 30.39
N ALA A 265 2.10 -23.46 29.93
CA ALA A 265 1.07 -24.46 30.19
C ALA A 265 1.34 -25.82 29.52
N THR A 266 2.06 -25.80 28.39
CA THR A 266 2.32 -26.99 27.56
C THR A 266 3.77 -27.48 27.65
N ASN A 267 4.62 -26.80 28.44
CA ASN A 267 6.04 -27.08 28.58
C ASN A 267 6.81 -27.02 27.24
N THR A 268 6.35 -26.20 26.30
CA THR A 268 7.04 -25.88 25.05
C THR A 268 7.86 -24.60 25.19
N THR A 269 8.72 -24.31 24.20
CA THR A 269 9.26 -22.96 23.96
C THR A 269 8.66 -22.39 22.68
N PHE A 270 8.81 -21.09 22.44
CA PHE A 270 8.35 -20.48 21.19
C PHE A 270 9.31 -19.41 20.68
N THR A 271 9.23 -19.11 19.38
CA THR A 271 9.84 -17.96 18.75
C THR A 271 8.78 -17.16 17.99
N ILE A 272 8.98 -15.85 17.88
CA ILE A 272 8.19 -14.96 17.03
C ILE A 272 9.14 -14.22 16.10
N ASP A 273 8.86 -14.25 14.80
CA ASP A 273 9.55 -13.48 13.77
C ASP A 273 8.54 -12.79 12.85
N GLU A 274 8.96 -11.67 12.24
CA GLU A 274 8.19 -11.04 11.17
C GLU A 274 8.53 -11.73 9.84
N TYR A 275 7.54 -12.31 9.16
CA TYR A 275 7.76 -13.02 7.90
C TYR A 275 7.59 -12.11 6.66
N GLN A 276 7.08 -10.90 6.86
CA GLN A 276 6.84 -9.85 5.87
C GLN A 276 7.06 -8.48 6.52
N LEU A 277 7.05 -7.41 5.74
CA LEU A 277 7.21 -6.05 6.28
C LEU A 277 5.94 -5.56 6.97
N SER A 278 6.11 -4.73 8.00
CA SER A 278 5.02 -4.14 8.77
C SER A 278 4.51 -2.83 8.15
N TYR A 279 3.19 -2.74 8.01
CA TYR A 279 2.50 -1.62 7.41
C TYR A 279 2.02 -0.68 8.52
N LYS A 280 2.11 0.62 8.29
CA LYS A 280 1.54 1.64 9.18
C LYS A 280 0.19 2.13 8.66
N GLU A 281 -0.62 2.67 9.56
CA GLU A 281 -1.87 3.33 9.22
C GLU A 281 -1.62 4.58 8.36
N LEU A 282 -2.54 4.84 7.43
CA LEU A 282 -2.53 6.04 6.62
C LEU A 282 -2.91 7.28 7.44
N LEU A 283 -2.01 8.27 7.44
CA LEU A 283 -2.22 9.60 8.01
C LEU A 283 -2.51 10.61 6.88
N SER A 284 -3.78 10.80 6.56
CA SER A 284 -4.19 11.77 5.53
C SER A 284 -4.01 13.21 6.00
N ASP A 285 -3.20 14.01 5.30
CA ASP A 285 -2.97 15.42 5.63
C ASP A 285 -4.22 16.27 5.35
N SER A 286 -4.71 16.96 6.38
CA SER A 286 -5.99 17.70 6.32
C SER A 286 -5.96 18.88 5.36
N ASN A 287 -4.82 19.57 5.25
CA ASN A 287 -4.67 20.70 4.34
C ASN A 287 -4.64 20.23 2.88
N LEU A 288 -3.88 19.16 2.58
CA LEU A 288 -3.89 18.55 1.25
C LEU A 288 -5.27 18.01 0.89
N MET A 289 -6.01 17.41 1.82
CA MET A 289 -7.38 16.97 1.58
C MET A 289 -8.30 18.14 1.19
N GLU A 290 -8.22 19.28 1.91
CA GLU A 290 -9.04 20.45 1.59
C GLU A 290 -8.71 21.03 0.21
N LEU A 291 -7.42 21.13 -0.13
CA LEU A 291 -6.95 21.58 -1.44
C LEU A 291 -7.42 20.64 -2.56
N PHE A 292 -7.26 19.33 -2.35
CA PHE A 292 -7.74 18.32 -3.29
C PHE A 292 -9.25 18.41 -3.52
N ALA A 293 -10.02 18.59 -2.45
CA ALA A 293 -11.47 18.72 -2.55
C ALA A 293 -11.91 19.94 -3.37
N LYS A 294 -11.25 21.09 -3.16
CA LYS A 294 -11.50 22.30 -3.96
C LYS A 294 -11.19 22.07 -5.43
N ASN A 295 -10.09 21.39 -5.74
CA ASN A 295 -9.69 21.11 -7.13
C ASN A 295 -10.61 20.11 -7.82
N MET A 296 -11.07 19.08 -7.11
CA MET A 296 -12.11 18.17 -7.62
C MET A 296 -13.41 18.92 -7.93
N ALA A 297 -13.86 19.83 -7.04
CA ALA A 297 -15.03 20.65 -7.30
C ALA A 297 -14.85 21.56 -8.54
N LEU A 298 -13.66 22.14 -8.75
CA LEU A 298 -13.35 22.92 -9.96
C LEU A 298 -13.39 22.08 -11.24
N LEU A 299 -13.10 20.78 -11.15
CA LEU A 299 -13.22 19.82 -12.24
C LEU A 299 -14.66 19.30 -12.43
N GLY A 300 -15.62 19.77 -11.62
CA GLY A 300 -17.02 19.34 -11.67
C GLY A 300 -17.29 18.04 -10.91
N GLU A 301 -16.37 17.60 -10.06
CA GLU A 301 -16.46 16.34 -9.33
C GLU A 301 -17.02 16.50 -7.93
N ASN A 302 -17.87 15.55 -7.55
CA ASN A 302 -18.34 15.42 -6.17
C ASN A 302 -17.48 14.43 -5.41
N ILE A 303 -17.22 14.72 -4.14
CA ILE A 303 -16.48 13.85 -3.21
C ILE A 303 -17.40 13.37 -2.10
N GLN A 304 -17.22 12.12 -1.71
CA GLN A 304 -17.79 11.52 -0.51
C GLN A 304 -16.73 11.45 0.58
N TYR A 305 -16.96 12.15 1.70
CA TYR A 305 -16.01 12.14 2.82
C TYR A 305 -16.15 10.86 3.65
N ARG A 306 -15.01 10.24 3.94
CA ARG A 306 -14.91 9.10 4.86
C ARG A 306 -14.46 9.60 6.24
N PRO A 307 -15.12 9.16 7.33
CA PRO A 307 -14.66 9.46 8.70
C PRO A 307 -13.21 9.02 8.92
N SER A 308 -12.47 9.69 9.79
CA SER A 308 -11.04 9.40 10.03
C SER A 308 -10.74 7.97 10.52
N HIS A 309 -11.73 7.30 11.11
CA HIS A 309 -11.63 5.91 11.57
C HIS A 309 -12.17 4.90 10.55
N HIS A 310 -12.69 5.36 9.41
CA HIS A 310 -13.14 4.47 8.35
C HIS A 310 -11.93 3.83 7.68
N THR A 311 -11.86 2.51 7.73
CA THR A 311 -10.73 1.73 7.20
C THR A 311 -11.22 0.50 6.46
N ASN A 312 -10.52 0.19 5.38
CA ASN A 312 -10.77 -0.89 4.45
C ASN A 312 -9.38 -1.27 3.91
N GLY A 313 -8.72 -2.25 4.54
CA GLY A 313 -7.42 -2.74 4.08
C GLY A 313 -6.19 -2.09 4.73
N SER A 314 -5.04 -2.30 4.11
CA SER A 314 -3.71 -1.84 4.51
C SER A 314 -2.95 -1.47 3.24
N THR A 315 -2.13 -0.43 3.31
CA THR A 315 -1.26 0.01 2.20
C THR A 315 0.05 0.55 2.76
N ASP A 316 1.16 0.33 2.06
CA ASP A 316 2.47 0.88 2.42
C ASP A 316 2.59 2.39 2.14
N VAL A 317 1.58 3.02 1.50
CA VAL A 317 1.43 4.50 1.49
C VAL A 317 1.29 5.03 2.93
N GLY A 318 0.74 4.22 3.84
CA GLY A 318 0.73 4.54 5.26
C GLY A 318 2.12 4.83 5.79
N ASN A 319 3.12 4.02 5.45
CA ASN A 319 4.51 4.26 5.85
C ASN A 319 5.08 5.58 5.29
N VAL A 320 4.67 6.00 4.09
CA VAL A 320 5.06 7.30 3.51
C VAL A 320 4.45 8.46 4.30
N SER A 321 3.18 8.33 4.70
CA SER A 321 2.45 9.38 5.44
C SER A 321 3.03 9.69 6.83
N HIS A 322 3.78 8.75 7.41
CA HIS A 322 4.53 8.98 8.66
C HIS A 322 5.83 9.77 8.46
N VAL A 323 6.27 9.97 7.21
CA VAL A 323 7.52 10.69 6.86
C VAL A 323 7.23 12.06 6.25
N VAL A 324 6.18 12.18 5.45
CA VAL A 324 5.84 13.40 4.70
C VAL A 324 4.31 13.58 4.64
N PRO A 325 3.78 14.82 4.68
CA PRO A 325 2.36 15.09 4.41
C PRO A 325 1.89 14.38 3.14
N THR A 326 0.86 13.53 3.28
CA THR A 326 0.43 12.63 2.21
C THR A 326 -1.08 12.61 2.06
N ILE A 327 -1.57 12.44 0.83
CA ILE A 327 -2.97 12.09 0.55
C ILE A 327 -3.07 10.86 -0.36
N HIS A 328 -4.11 10.06 -0.12
CA HIS A 328 -4.49 8.89 -0.90
C HIS A 328 -6.02 8.85 -1.10
N PRO A 329 -6.61 9.79 -1.87
CA PRO A 329 -8.03 9.75 -2.20
C PRO A 329 -8.35 8.64 -3.21
N ASP A 330 -9.63 8.35 -3.31
CA ASP A 330 -10.17 7.45 -4.31
C ASP A 330 -10.80 8.20 -5.48
N ILE A 331 -10.73 7.65 -6.68
CA ILE A 331 -11.43 8.13 -7.87
C ILE A 331 -12.38 7.08 -8.43
N CYS A 332 -13.63 7.48 -8.71
CA CYS A 332 -14.64 6.59 -9.26
C CYS A 332 -14.26 6.14 -10.67
N ILE A 333 -14.24 4.83 -10.91
CA ILE A 333 -14.05 4.19 -12.22
C ILE A 333 -15.25 3.32 -12.63
N GLY A 334 -16.37 3.41 -11.92
CA GLY A 334 -17.60 2.65 -12.16
C GLY A 334 -18.25 2.26 -10.84
N SER A 335 -19.18 1.30 -10.86
CA SER A 335 -19.83 0.79 -9.65
C SER A 335 -20.22 -0.69 -9.79
N GLY A 336 -20.55 -1.34 -8.67
CA GLY A 336 -20.99 -2.74 -8.65
C GLY A 336 -19.86 -3.77 -8.66
N PHE A 337 -18.64 -3.34 -8.32
CA PHE A 337 -17.45 -4.19 -8.20
C PHE A 337 -16.66 -3.79 -6.94
N THR A 338 -15.71 -4.62 -6.55
CA THR A 338 -14.80 -4.37 -5.43
C THR A 338 -13.38 -4.64 -5.90
N ALA A 339 -12.39 -3.93 -5.34
CA ALA A 339 -10.99 -4.24 -5.62
C ALA A 339 -10.72 -5.74 -5.40
N HIS A 340 -9.75 -6.27 -6.14
CA HIS A 340 -9.33 -7.68 -6.12
C HIS A 340 -10.35 -8.65 -6.73
N THR A 341 -11.26 -8.17 -7.59
CA THR A 341 -12.12 -9.04 -8.41
C THR A 341 -11.85 -8.87 -9.90
N SER A 342 -12.21 -9.89 -10.69
CA SER A 342 -12.09 -9.85 -12.15
C SER A 342 -12.89 -8.71 -12.78
N GLU A 343 -14.05 -8.37 -12.20
CA GLU A 343 -14.88 -7.24 -12.63
C GLU A 343 -14.14 -5.90 -12.45
N PHE A 344 -13.39 -5.74 -11.36
CA PHE A 344 -12.56 -4.55 -11.16
C PHE A 344 -11.43 -4.47 -12.18
N ALA A 345 -10.76 -5.60 -12.47
CA ALA A 345 -9.73 -5.64 -13.51
C ALA A 345 -10.29 -5.21 -14.86
N VAL A 346 -11.49 -5.67 -15.23
CA VAL A 346 -12.18 -5.23 -16.46
C VAL A 346 -12.51 -3.73 -16.40
N ALA A 347 -13.04 -3.25 -15.27
CA ALA A 347 -13.36 -1.83 -15.08
C ALA A 347 -12.11 -0.94 -15.22
N ALA A 348 -10.97 -1.35 -14.67
CA ALA A 348 -9.72 -0.60 -14.72
C ALA A 348 -9.13 -0.43 -16.13
N GLY A 349 -9.52 -1.30 -17.08
CA GLY A 349 -9.18 -1.23 -18.50
C GLY A 349 -10.24 -0.57 -19.37
N SER A 350 -11.35 -0.10 -18.80
CA SER A 350 -12.48 0.46 -19.55
C SER A 350 -12.22 1.87 -20.09
N ASP A 351 -12.95 2.26 -21.13
CA ASP A 351 -12.91 3.62 -21.68
C ASP A 351 -13.31 4.67 -20.63
N TYR A 352 -14.30 4.35 -19.79
CA TYR A 352 -14.70 5.22 -18.69
C TYR A 352 -13.52 5.42 -17.73
N ALA A 353 -12.88 4.36 -17.25
CA ALA A 353 -11.70 4.49 -16.38
C ALA A 353 -10.57 5.31 -17.02
N GLN A 354 -10.38 5.20 -18.34
CA GLN A 354 -9.41 6.00 -19.09
C GLN A 354 -9.76 7.50 -19.14
N GLU A 355 -11.04 7.88 -19.06
CA GLU A 355 -11.47 9.27 -18.91
C GLU A 355 -11.25 9.76 -17.46
N ARG A 356 -11.56 8.90 -16.49
CA ARG A 356 -11.39 9.18 -15.06
C ARG A 356 -9.92 9.38 -14.66
N LEU A 357 -9.02 8.65 -15.31
CA LEU A 357 -7.57 8.87 -15.22
C LEU A 357 -7.18 10.34 -15.43
N LEU A 358 -7.78 11.02 -16.41
CA LEU A 358 -7.44 12.41 -16.71
C LEU A 358 -7.88 13.34 -15.59
N VAL A 359 -9.03 13.07 -14.98
CA VAL A 359 -9.54 13.81 -13.82
C VAL A 359 -8.60 13.67 -12.63
N GLY A 360 -8.15 12.44 -12.33
CA GLY A 360 -7.21 12.20 -11.23
C GLY A 360 -5.85 12.88 -11.44
N ALA A 361 -5.30 12.80 -12.64
CA ALA A 361 -4.05 13.49 -13.00
C ALA A 361 -4.17 15.02 -12.84
N LYS A 362 -5.28 15.61 -13.30
CA LYS A 362 -5.56 17.05 -13.14
C LYS A 362 -5.69 17.43 -11.67
N ALA A 363 -6.48 16.67 -10.90
CA ALA A 363 -6.73 16.97 -9.49
C ALA A 363 -5.42 16.96 -8.68
N MET A 364 -4.54 15.97 -8.89
CA MET A 364 -3.22 15.92 -8.26
C MET A 364 -2.34 17.11 -8.69
N ALA A 365 -2.24 17.41 -9.98
CA ALA A 365 -1.40 18.52 -10.46
C ALA A 365 -1.89 19.88 -9.94
N MET A 366 -3.20 20.11 -9.92
CA MET A 366 -3.79 21.34 -9.38
C MET A 366 -3.54 21.46 -7.88
N THR A 367 -3.59 20.35 -7.15
CA THR A 367 -3.30 20.31 -5.71
C THR A 367 -1.83 20.59 -5.42
N ALA A 368 -0.91 20.09 -6.25
CA ALA A 368 0.50 20.44 -6.17
C ALA A 368 0.75 21.94 -6.38
N ILE A 369 0.03 22.56 -7.32
CA ILE A 369 0.13 24.01 -7.61
C ILE A 369 -0.33 24.85 -6.42
N ASP A 370 -1.29 24.37 -5.63
CA ASP A 370 -1.73 25.06 -4.42
C ASP A 370 -0.64 25.15 -3.34
N LEU A 371 0.41 24.35 -3.43
CA LEU A 371 1.55 24.32 -2.50
C LEU A 371 2.72 25.22 -2.92
N LEU A 372 2.64 25.86 -4.10
CA LEU A 372 3.54 26.95 -4.51
C LEU A 372 3.24 28.23 -3.75
#